data_AF-M1BBF3-F1
#
_entry.id   AF-M1BBF3-F1
#
_cell.length_a   1.000
_cell.length_b   1.000
_cell.length_c   1.000
_cell.angle_alpha   90.00
_cell.angle_beta   90.00
_cell.angle_gamma   90.00
#
_symmetry.space_group_name_H-M   'P 1'
#
loop_
_entity.id
_entity.type
_entity.pdbx_description
1 polymer ?
#
loop_
_entity_poly.entity_id
_entity_poly.type
_entity_poly.pdbx_seq_one_letter_code
_entity_poly.pdbx_strand_id
1 'polypeptide(L)' 'MGPSGSGKTTLLNVLAGQTKASPKLNLSGLLDINGVPFTNKIYKFAYVRQDDLLFSQLTIRETLYLAAELQLQDVS' A
#
# COMPACT_ATOMS: atom_id res chain seq x y z
N MET A 1 -4.49 7.19 -18.75
CA MET A 1 -3.08 7.23 -18.29
C MET A 1 -2.58 8.67 -18.41
N GLY A 2 -2.12 9.28 -17.32
CA GLY A 2 -1.59 10.66 -17.35
C GLY A 2 -0.07 10.71 -17.61
N PRO A 3 0.47 11.84 -18.09
CA PRO A 3 1.91 12.00 -18.38
C PRO A 3 2.77 11.85 -17.12
N SER A 4 4.07 11.61 -17.28
CA SER A 4 5.02 11.59 -16.15
C SER A 4 4.93 12.90 -15.35
N GLY A 5 4.96 12.80 -14.01
CA GLY A 5 4.75 13.96 -13.12
C GLY A 5 3.30 14.34 -12.83
N SER A 6 2.30 13.70 -13.47
CA SER A 6 0.88 14.00 -13.22
C SER A 6 0.33 13.54 -11.85
N GLY A 7 1.18 13.10 -10.93
CA GLY A 7 0.75 12.67 -9.58
C GLY A 7 0.16 11.27 -9.45
N LYS A 8 0.24 10.40 -10.48
CA LYS A 8 -0.31 9.01 -10.43
C LYS A 8 0.22 8.22 -9.24
N THR A 9 1.54 8.17 -9.10
CA THR A 9 2.23 7.46 -8.01
C THR A 9 1.90 8.09 -6.67
N THR A 10 1.82 9.43 -6.61
CA THR A 10 1.41 10.17 -5.41
C THR A 10 0.01 9.79 -4.96
N LEU A 11 -0.96 9.74 -5.88
CA LEU A 11 -2.34 9.38 -5.59
C LEU A 11 -2.43 7.94 -5.05
N LEU A 12 -1.78 6.98 -5.70
CA LEU A 12 -1.77 5.59 -5.25
C LEU A 12 -1.09 5.44 -3.88
N ASN A 13 0.00 6.17 -3.63
CA ASN A 13 0.68 6.16 -2.33
C ASN A 13 -0.19 6.72 -1.19
N VAL A 14 -1.01 7.74 -1.47
CA VAL A 14 -1.98 8.26 -0.50
C VAL A 14 -3.07 7.23 -0.21
N LEU A 15 -3.65 6.63 -1.25
CA LEU A 15 -4.69 5.60 -1.10
C LEU A 15 -4.18 4.34 -0.38
N ALA A 16 -2.92 3.96 -0.62
CA ALA A 16 -2.27 2.83 0.05
C ALA A 16 -1.76 3.15 1.47
N GLY A 17 -1.99 4.36 1.99
CA GLY A 17 -1.54 4.78 3.32
C GLY A 17 -0.02 4.94 3.46
N GLN A 18 0.74 4.93 2.35
CA GLN A 18 2.20 5.08 2.34
C GLN A 18 2.64 6.55 2.51
N THR A 19 1.74 7.50 2.26
CA THR A 19 2.00 8.94 2.41
C THR A 19 1.15 9.54 3.53
N LYS A 20 1.79 10.28 4.44
CA LYS A 20 1.12 10.99 5.54
C LYS A 20 1.01 12.48 5.23
N ALA A 21 0.01 13.13 5.81
CA ALA A 21 -0.12 14.58 5.75
C ALA A 21 1.13 15.26 6.36
N SER A 22 1.54 16.38 5.77
CA SER A 22 2.67 17.18 6.23
C SER A 22 2.40 18.66 5.96
N PRO A 23 3.19 19.61 6.51
CA PRO A 23 3.02 21.04 6.20
C PRO A 23 3.07 21.37 4.69
N LYS A 24 3.69 20.50 3.88
CA LYS A 24 3.79 20.66 2.41
C LYS A 24 2.78 19.81 1.64
N LEU A 25 1.97 19.00 2.33
CA LEU A 25 1.03 18.06 1.71
C LEU A 25 -0.22 17.89 2.58
N ASN A 26 -1.29 18.56 2.15
CA ASN A 26 -2.61 18.40 2.75
C ASN A 26 -3.33 17.21 2.09
N LEU A 27 -3.87 16.31 2.90
CA LEU A 27 -4.73 15.22 2.44
C LEU A 27 -6.18 15.58 2.73
N SER A 28 -7.01 15.57 1.69
CA SER A 28 -8.44 15.89 1.78
C SER A 28 -9.23 15.07 0.78
N GLY A 29 -10.49 14.77 1.10
CA GLY A 29 -11.39 13.98 0.27
C GLY A 29 -12.14 12.93 1.08
N LEU A 30 -13.03 12.21 0.41
CA LEU A 30 -13.76 11.08 0.97
C LEU A 30 -13.21 9.80 0.35
N LEU A 31 -13.01 8.79 1.17
CA LEU A 31 -12.58 7.46 0.73
C LEU A 31 -13.60 6.45 1.27
N ASP A 32 -14.35 5.85 0.37
CA ASP A 32 -15.34 4.82 0.68
C ASP A 32 -14.92 3.50 0.04
N ILE A 33 -15.01 2.40 0.78
CA ILE A 33 -14.81 1.05 0.27
C ILE A 33 -16.17 0.36 0.29
N ASN A 34 -16.66 -0.03 -0.88
CA ASN A 34 -18.00 -0.63 -1.05
C ASN A 34 -19.13 0.23 -0.46
N GLY A 35 -19.03 1.56 -0.61
CA GLY A 35 -20.02 2.51 -0.09
C GLY A 35 -19.96 2.73 1.44
N VAL A 36 -18.99 2.11 2.12
CA VAL A 36 -18.76 2.30 3.55
C VAL A 36 -17.55 3.22 3.74
N PRO A 37 -17.64 4.29 4.56
CA PRO A 37 -16.52 5.16 4.85
C PRO A 37 -15.31 4.38 5.35
N PHE A 38 -14.14 4.67 4.77
CA PHE A 38 -12.89 4.06 5.18
C PHE A 38 -12.58 4.41 6.62
N THR A 39 -12.74 3.43 7.50
CA THR A 39 -12.28 3.49 8.89
C THR A 39 -11.02 2.66 9.03
N ASN A 40 -10.07 3.16 9.80
CA ASN A 40 -8.68 2.70 9.83
C ASN A 40 -8.46 1.26 10.39
N LYS A 41 -9.52 0.45 10.56
CA LYS A 41 -9.48 -0.78 11.38
C LYS A 41 -9.96 -2.07 10.70
N ILE A 42 -10.61 -2.03 9.53
CA ILE A 42 -11.36 -3.22 9.05
C ILE A 42 -10.91 -3.72 7.67
N TYR A 43 -10.35 -2.87 6.81
CA TYR A 43 -10.07 -3.26 5.42
C TYR A 43 -8.63 -3.70 5.19
N LYS A 44 -8.47 -4.91 4.62
CA LYS A 44 -7.19 -5.38 4.07
C LYS A 44 -7.14 -5.03 2.59
N PHE A 45 -6.10 -4.32 2.17
CA PHE A 45 -5.80 -4.01 0.78
C PHE A 45 -4.34 -4.35 0.48
N ALA A 46 -4.05 -4.69 -0.77
CA ALA A 46 -2.69 -4.93 -1.24
C ALA A 46 -2.25 -3.78 -2.16
N TYR A 47 -1.02 -3.32 -1.98
CA TYR A 47 -0.41 -2.30 -2.83
C TYR A 47 0.91 -2.82 -3.38
N VAL A 48 1.02 -2.92 -4.70
CA VAL A 48 2.25 -3.29 -5.40
C VAL A 48 2.98 -2.01 -5.78
N ARG A 49 4.22 -1.87 -5.32
CA ARG A 49 5.07 -0.72 -5.62
C ARG A 49 5.52 -0.77 -7.08
N GLN A 50 5.92 0.39 -7.60
CA GLN A 50 6.46 0.49 -8.95
C GLN A 50 7.81 -0.23 -9.09
N ASP A 51 8.62 -0.18 -8.02
CA ASP A 51 9.89 -0.88 -7.94
C ASP A 51 9.80 -2.04 -6.93
N ASP A 52 10.34 -3.18 -7.32
CA ASP A 52 10.42 -4.36 -6.48
C ASP A 52 11.54 -4.23 -5.45
N LEU A 53 11.23 -4.50 -4.19
CA LEU A 53 12.19 -4.46 -3.09
C LEU A 53 12.38 -5.87 -2.54
N LEU A 54 13.29 -6.61 -3.16
CA LEU A 54 13.58 -8.01 -2.88
C LEU A 54 14.98 -8.15 -2.28
N PHE A 55 15.15 -9.08 -1.33
CA PHE A 55 16.45 -9.41 -0.78
C PHE A 55 17.18 -10.35 -1.75
N SER A 56 18.30 -9.91 -2.30
CA SER A 56 19.07 -10.68 -3.29
C SER A 56 19.64 -11.99 -2.75
N GLN A 57 19.69 -12.14 -1.42
CA GLN A 57 20.18 -13.34 -0.74
C GLN A 57 19.11 -14.43 -0.61
N LEU A 58 17.83 -14.12 -0.88
CA LEU A 58 16.73 -15.07 -0.74
C LEU A 58 16.36 -15.69 -2.09
N THR A 59 15.99 -16.96 -2.05
CA THR A 59 15.29 -17.61 -3.16
C THR A 59 13.86 -17.09 -3.27
N ILE A 60 13.21 -17.38 -4.42
CA ILE A 60 11.80 -17.03 -4.65
C ILE A 60 10.91 -17.64 -3.56
N ARG A 61 11.15 -18.91 -3.20
CA ARG A 61 10.37 -19.62 -2.19
C ARG A 61 10.50 -18.98 -0.81
N GLU A 62 11.71 -18.62 -0.42
CA GLU A 62 11.98 -17.97 0.88
C GLU A 62 11.36 -16.57 0.93
N THR A 63 11.43 -15.81 -0.17
CA THR A 63 10.82 -14.49 -0.28
C THR A 63 9.30 -14.55 -0.09
N LEU A 64 8.64 -15.51 -0.75
CA LEU A 64 7.19 -15.71 -0.62
C LEU A 64 6.81 -16.20 0.79
N TYR A 65 7.60 -17.11 1.37
CA TYR A 65 7.37 -17.61 2.72
C TYR A 65 7.46 -16.50 3.76
N LEU A 66 8.52 -15.68 3.71
CA LEU A 66 8.71 -14.52 4.59
C LEU A 66 7.58 -13.49 4.43
N ALA A 67 7.17 -13.21 3.19
CA ALA A 67 6.06 -12.29 2.94
C ALA A 67 4.74 -12.81 3.54
N ALA A 68 4.48 -14.11 3.45
CA ALA A 68 3.29 -14.74 4.03
C ALA A 68 3.33 -14.69 5.57
N GLU A 69 4.45 -15.04 6.18
CA GLU A 69 4.64 -15.06 7.64
C GLU A 69 4.46 -13.66 8.28
N LEU A 70 4.90 -12.60 7.60
CA LEU A 70 4.75 -11.22 8.11
C LEU A 70 3.34 -10.63 7.93
N GLN A 71 2.57 -11.12 6.96
CA GLN A 71 1.25 -10.55 6.61
C GLN A 71 0.07 -11.34 7.16
N LEU A 72 0.25 -12.65 7.37
CA LEU A 72 -0.76 -13.52 7.93
C LEU A 72 -0.56 -13.55 9.45
N GLN A 73 -1.57 -13.09 10.19
CA GLN A 73 -1.62 -13.34 11.64
C GLN A 73 -1.74 -14.85 11.85
N ASP A 74 -1.09 -15.39 12.90
CA ASP A 74 -1.11 -16.81 13.24
C ASP A 74 -2.52 -17.38 13.06
N VAL A 75 -2.64 -18.34 12.15
CA VAL A 75 -3.85 -19.14 12.01
C VAL A 75 -3.81 -20.16 13.16
N SER A 76 -4.16 -19.71 14.36
CA SER A 76 -4.46 -20.56 15.52
C SER A 76 -5.96 -20.78 15.65
#